data_AF-A0A3M0XYB6-F1
#
_entry.id   AF-A0A3M0XYB6-F1
#
_cell.length_a   1.000
_cell.length_b   1.000
_cell.length_c   1.000
_cell.angle_alpha   90.00
_cell.angle_beta   90.00
_cell.angle_gamma   90.00
#
_symmetry.space_group_name_H-M   'P 1'
#
loop_
_entity.id
_entity.type
_entity.pdbx_description
1 polymer ?
#
loop_
_entity_poly.entity_id
_entity_poly.type
_entity_poly.pdbx_seq_one_letter_code
_entity_poly.pdbx_strand_id
1 'polypeptide(L)'
;MSDDLALMSASEMVARYRDGSLSPVETTRAALARIEAHDKVLNAFVLVDAEAALAEARKSEERWRLGAPRGRVDGVPTSIKDLILTRGWPTRRGSKT
;
A
#
# COMPACT_ATOMS: atom_id res chain seq x y z
N MET A 1 -18.05 -13.43 -2.09
CA MET A 1 -16.91 -12.91 -1.29
C MET A 1 -16.95 -11.41 -1.41
N SER A 2 -16.72 -10.66 -0.33
CA SER A 2 -16.83 -9.20 -0.36
C SER A 2 -15.84 -8.61 -1.37
N ASP A 3 -16.29 -7.71 -2.24
CA ASP A 3 -15.46 -6.93 -3.18
C ASP A 3 -14.63 -5.84 -2.48
N ASP A 4 -14.47 -5.92 -1.16
CA ASP A 4 -13.62 -4.99 -0.40
C ASP A 4 -12.15 -5.23 -0.76
N LEU A 5 -11.64 -4.40 -1.68
CA LEU A 5 -10.25 -4.42 -2.15
C LEU A 5 -9.24 -4.37 -1.01
N ALA A 6 -9.57 -3.75 0.12
CA ALA A 6 -8.64 -3.62 1.23
C ALA A 6 -8.64 -4.83 2.19
N LEU A 7 -9.53 -5.80 1.99
CA LEU A 7 -9.49 -7.11 2.65
C LEU A 7 -9.00 -8.24 1.73
N MET A 8 -8.68 -7.92 0.47
CA MET A 8 -8.12 -8.86 -0.50
C MET A 8 -6.72 -9.31 -0.08
N SER A 9 -6.39 -10.59 -0.29
CA SER A 9 -5.03 -11.07 -0.01
C SER A 9 -4.02 -10.51 -1.01
N ALA A 10 -2.77 -10.39 -0.58
CA ALA A 10 -1.67 -9.96 -1.46
C ALA A 10 -1.52 -10.87 -2.70
N SER A 11 -1.76 -12.19 -2.54
CA SER A 11 -1.74 -13.15 -3.64
C SER A 11 -2.84 -12.91 -4.68
N GLU A 12 -4.05 -12.58 -4.23
CA GLU A 12 -5.16 -12.24 -5.13
C GLU A 12 -4.92 -10.91 -5.83
N MET A 13 -4.43 -9.89 -5.10
CA MET A 13 -4.04 -8.61 -5.69
C MET A 13 -3.03 -8.80 -6.83
N VAL A 14 -1.94 -9.52 -6.57
CA VAL A 14 -0.88 -9.77 -7.57
C VAL A 14 -1.40 -10.57 -8.77
N ALA A 15 -2.30 -11.54 -8.55
CA ALA A 15 -2.92 -12.28 -9.65
C ALA A 15 -3.73 -11.33 -10.56
N ARG A 16 -4.53 -10.44 -9.97
CA ARG A 16 -5.36 -9.48 -10.70
C ARG A 16 -4.58 -8.32 -11.32
N TYR A 17 -3.44 -7.93 -10.73
CA TYR A 17 -2.52 -6.98 -11.37
C TYR A 17 -1.91 -7.58 -12.64
N ARG A 18 -1.62 -8.89 -12.62
CA ARG A 18 -1.03 -9.60 -13.76
C ARG A 18 -1.99 -9.73 -14.93
N ASP A 19 -3.27 -9.99 -14.68
CA ASP A 19 -4.29 -10.09 -15.74
C ASP A 19 -4.91 -8.74 -16.11
N GLY A 20 -4.59 -7.68 -15.38
CA GLY A 20 -5.05 -6.31 -15.63
C GLY A 20 -6.47 -6.01 -15.12
N SER A 21 -7.11 -6.93 -14.41
CA SER A 21 -8.44 -6.74 -13.82
C SER A 21 -8.46 -5.86 -12.56
N LEU A 22 -7.28 -5.50 -12.03
CA LEU A 22 -7.12 -4.63 -10.88
C LEU A 22 -5.86 -3.78 -11.02
N SER A 23 -5.93 -2.52 -10.62
CA SER A 23 -4.79 -1.62 -10.55
C SER A 23 -4.20 -1.56 -9.14
N PRO A 24 -2.86 -1.54 -8.99
CA PRO A 24 -2.21 -1.17 -7.73
C PRO A 24 -2.68 0.18 -7.15
N VAL A 25 -3.14 1.10 -8.02
CA VAL A 25 -3.69 2.40 -7.59
C VAL A 25 -5.01 2.22 -6.86
N GLU A 26 -5.87 1.31 -7.32
CA GLU A 26 -7.18 1.05 -6.72
C GLU A 26 -7.06 0.45 -5.33
N THR A 27 -6.20 -0.56 -5.16
CA THR A 27 -5.94 -1.18 -3.85
C THR A 27 -5.26 -0.21 -2.88
N THR A 28 -4.36 0.64 -3.37
CA THR A 28 -3.72 1.69 -2.55
C THR A 28 -4.74 2.72 -2.06
N ARG A 29 -5.66 3.16 -2.93
CA ARG A 29 -6.76 4.05 -2.54
C ARG A 29 -7.68 3.39 -1.52
N ALA A 30 -8.02 2.12 -1.70
CA ALA A 30 -8.86 1.38 -0.76
C ALA A 30 -8.19 1.27 0.63
N ALA A 31 -6.88 0.99 0.68
CA ALA A 31 -6.13 0.96 1.93
C ALA A 31 -6.11 2.33 2.63
N LEU A 32 -5.84 3.41 1.88
CA LEU A 32 -5.85 4.78 2.42
C LEU A 32 -7.23 5.20 2.95
N ALA A 33 -8.31 4.87 2.23
CA ALA A 33 -9.67 5.15 2.67
C ALA A 33 -10.01 4.44 4.01
N ARG A 34 -9.52 3.21 4.21
CA ARG A 34 -9.67 2.52 5.50
C ARG A 34 -8.89 3.17 6.62
N ILE A 35 -7.67 3.64 6.34
CA ILE A 35 -6.88 4.39 7.32
C ILE A 35 -7.65 5.64 7.75
N GLU A 36 -8.15 6.42 6.78
CA GLU A 36 -8.94 7.63 7.06
C GLU A 36 -10.19 7.33 7.92
N ALA A 37 -10.91 6.24 7.60
CA ALA A 37 -12.13 5.87 8.29
C ALA A 37 -11.92 5.37 9.73
N HIS A 38 -10.78 4.75 10.04
CA HIS A 38 -10.61 3.99 11.29
C HIS A 38 -9.47 4.49 12.19
N ASP A 39 -8.44 5.13 11.65
CA ASP A 39 -7.20 5.36 12.40
C ASP A 39 -7.34 6.43 13.49
N LYS A 40 -8.38 7.28 13.42
CA LYS A 40 -8.72 8.22 14.52
C LYS A 40 -9.05 7.51 15.83
N VAL A 41 -9.54 6.26 15.76
CA VAL A 41 -9.90 5.46 16.93
C VAL A 41 -8.79 4.45 17.24
N LEU A 42 -8.22 3.82 16.20
CA LEU A 42 -7.21 2.78 16.37
C LEU A 42 -5.82 3.33 16.72
N ASN A 43 -5.48 4.53 16.22
CA ASN A 43 -4.18 5.17 16.38
C ASN A 43 -3.01 4.22 16.03
N ALA A 44 -3.13 3.54 14.88
CA ALA A 44 -2.19 2.53 14.43
C ALA A 44 -1.03 3.11 13.60
N PHE A 45 -1.23 4.26 12.92
CA PHE A 45 -0.21 4.87 12.07
C PHE A 45 0.38 6.14 12.71
N VAL A 46 1.71 6.22 12.74
CA VAL A 46 2.44 7.44 13.18
C VAL A 46 2.77 8.39 12.03
N LEU A 47 2.67 7.89 10.81
CA LEU A 47 2.90 8.59 9.55
C LEU A 47 2.12 7.88 8.45
N VAL A 48 1.37 8.64 7.67
CA VAL A 48 0.70 8.18 6.45
C VAL A 48 1.05 9.15 5.33
N ASP A 49 1.90 8.72 4.41
CA ASP A 49 2.29 9.52 3.24
C ASP A 49 1.49 9.07 2.01
N ALA A 50 0.25 9.55 1.94
CA ALA A 50 -0.72 9.15 0.91
C ALA A 50 -0.25 9.49 -0.50
N GLU A 51 0.38 10.66 -0.68
CA GLU A 51 0.89 11.11 -1.98
C GLU A 51 2.04 10.23 -2.47
N ALA A 52 3.01 9.92 -1.61
CA ALA A 52 4.11 9.02 -1.98
C ALA A 52 3.59 7.62 -2.29
N ALA A 53 2.64 7.09 -1.49
CA ALA A 53 2.04 5.79 -1.72
C ALA A 53 1.33 5.71 -3.10
N LEU A 54 0.51 6.72 -3.43
CA LEU A 54 -0.17 6.77 -4.73
C LEU A 54 0.79 6.98 -5.90
N ALA A 55 1.87 7.74 -5.70
CA ALA A 55 2.91 7.91 -6.72
C ALA A 55 3.63 6.58 -7.03
N GLU A 56 4.01 5.79 -6.02
CA GLU A 56 4.61 4.48 -6.23
C GLU A 56 3.63 3.46 -6.82
N ALA A 57 2.35 3.52 -6.44
CA ALA A 57 1.30 2.70 -7.01
C ALA A 57 1.14 2.95 -8.52
N ARG A 58 1.13 4.21 -8.97
CA ARG A 58 1.10 4.56 -10.40
C ARG A 58 2.31 4.02 -11.16
N LYS A 59 3.50 4.09 -10.56
CA LYS A 59 4.71 3.50 -11.18
C LYS A 59 4.61 1.97 -11.25
N SER A 60 3.98 1.34 -10.26
CA SER A 60 3.73 -0.11 -10.26
C SER A 60 2.73 -0.52 -11.33
N GLU A 61 1.63 0.21 -11.45
CA GLU A 61 0.64 0.02 -12.50
C GLU A 61 1.28 0.03 -13.89
N GLU A 62 2.14 1.02 -14.18
CA GLU A 62 2.86 1.08 -15.46
C GLU A 62 3.74 -0.15 -15.68
N ARG A 63 4.45 -0.61 -14.65
CA ARG A 63 5.27 -1.83 -14.74
C ARG A 63 4.44 -3.08 -15.01
N TRP A 64 3.27 -3.19 -14.40
CA TRP A 64 2.35 -4.30 -14.67
C TRP A 64 1.82 -4.26 -16.11
N ARG A 65 1.44 -3.07 -16.60
CA ARG A 65 1.02 -2.88 -18.01
C ARG A 65 2.11 -3.27 -19.01
N LEU A 66 3.37 -2.99 -18.67
CA LEU A 66 4.54 -3.34 -19.50
C LEU A 66 5.03 -4.79 -19.30
N GLY A 67 4.38 -5.58 -18.42
CA GLY A 67 4.81 -6.95 -18.13
C GLY A 67 6.15 -7.06 -17.37
N ALA A 68 6.57 -5.99 -16.68
CA ALA A 68 7.87 -5.87 -16.01
C ALA A 68 7.78 -5.52 -14.51
N PRO A 69 7.04 -6.29 -13.67
CA PRO A 69 6.94 -6.02 -12.24
C PRO A 69 8.29 -6.17 -11.52
N ARG A 70 8.53 -5.35 -10.49
CA ARG A 70 9.76 -5.33 -9.67
C ARG A 70 9.87 -6.47 -8.64
N GLY A 71 9.01 -7.49 -8.72
CA GLY A 71 9.06 -8.65 -7.86
C GLY A 71 7.69 -9.24 -7.53
N ARG A 72 7.68 -10.19 -6.58
CA ARG A 72 6.51 -11.02 -6.25
C ARG A 72 5.34 -10.26 -5.63
N VAL A 73 5.57 -9.03 -5.14
CA VAL A 73 4.59 -8.20 -4.44
C VAL A 73 4.57 -6.76 -4.97
N ASP A 74 5.04 -6.52 -6.20
CA ASP A 74 5.03 -5.18 -6.78
C ASP A 74 3.60 -4.61 -6.81
N GLY A 75 3.39 -3.46 -6.17
CA GLY A 75 2.11 -2.78 -6.08
C GLY A 75 1.20 -3.22 -4.94
N VAL A 76 1.61 -4.14 -4.07
CA VAL A 76 0.84 -4.51 -2.87
C VAL A 76 1.01 -3.42 -1.81
N PRO A 77 -0.07 -2.77 -1.34
CA PRO A 77 0.02 -1.79 -0.24
C PRO A 77 0.54 -2.45 1.04
N THR A 78 1.46 -1.79 1.73
CA THR A 78 2.03 -2.33 2.98
C THR A 78 2.37 -1.21 3.95
N SER A 79 2.37 -1.53 5.24
CA SER A 79 2.85 -0.65 6.31
C SER A 79 4.19 -1.15 6.82
N ILE A 80 5.00 -0.22 7.34
CA ILE A 80 6.27 -0.52 7.95
C ILE A 80 6.17 -0.15 9.42
N LYS A 81 6.52 -1.09 10.30
CA LYS A 81 6.60 -0.80 11.74
C LYS A 81 7.66 0.28 11.96
N ASP A 82 7.33 1.31 12.74
CA ASP A 82 8.20 2.44 13.09
C ASP A 82 9.38 2.06 14.02
N LEU A 83 9.98 0.90 13.77
CA LEU A 83 11.24 0.40 14.32
C LEU A 83 12.25 0.12 13.20
N ILE A 84 11.79 0.10 11.94
CA ILE A 84 12.58 -0.23 10.77
C ILE A 84 12.96 1.05 10.04
N LEU A 85 14.26 1.21 9.79
CA LEU A 85 14.79 2.37 9.07
C LEU A 85 14.14 2.48 7.68
N THR A 86 13.44 3.58 7.45
CA THR A 86 12.73 3.84 6.20
C THR A 86 13.26 5.12 5.58
N ARG A 87 13.87 5.01 4.40
CA ARG A 87 14.53 6.14 3.74
C ARG A 87 13.52 7.26 3.46
N GLY A 88 13.85 8.48 3.87
CA GLY A 88 13.03 9.67 3.63
C GLY A 88 11.97 9.94 4.70
N TRP A 89 11.75 9.01 5.64
CA TRP A 89 10.79 9.16 6.74
C TRP A 89 11.49 9.10 8.10
N PRO A 90 10.91 9.73 9.14
CA PRO A 90 11.38 9.53 10.50
C PRO A 90 11.24 8.06 10.92
N THR A 91 12.14 7.60 11.79
CA THR A 91 11.99 6.32 12.50
C THR A 91 12.08 6.59 14.00
N ARG A 92 10.92 6.70 14.67
CA ARG A 92 10.86 7.19 16.06
C ARG A 92 10.98 6.09 17.11
N ARG A 93 10.85 4.82 16.73
CA ARG A 93 11.01 3.67 17.64
C ARG A 93 10.10 3.70 18.86
N GLY A 94 8.91 4.29 18.73
CA GLY A 94 7.98 4.47 19.85
C GLY A 94 8.42 5.54 20.87
N SER A 95 9.36 6.41 20.51
CA SER A 95 9.84 7.53 21.31
C SER A 95 9.27 8.87 20.81
N LYS A 96 9.27 9.88 21.68
CA LYS A 96 8.92 11.28 21.34
C LYS A 96 10.07 12.04 20.68
N THR A 97 11.29 11.53 20.81
CA THR A 97 12.55 12.10 20.33
C THR A 97 13.33 11.06 19.55
#